data_AF-A0A936AJ97-F1
#
_entry.id   AF-A0A936AJ97-F1
#
_cell.length_a   1.000
_cell.length_b   1.000
_cell.length_c   1.000
_cell.angle_alpha   90.00
_cell.angle_beta   90.00
_cell.angle_gamma   90.00
#
_symmetry.space_group_name_H-M   'P 1'
#
loop_
_entity.id
_entity.type
_entity.pdbx_description
1 polymer ?
#
loop_
_entity_poly.entity_id
_entity_poly.type
_entity_poly.pdbx_seq_one_letter_code
_entity_poly.pdbx_strand_id
1 'polypeptide(L)'
;MSGPRAAPRRQRGVVTLLLSLIMLLLISVMLTAASTLSTVNLHGVRNMQLREEALAAANMAIEAQLGLPFTDRPAPVDDFPIDIDQDGGADYHVAIATPVCVRATPAVAESVSSVTLAGISTPFAWQTIWELDASVTETGSGASIRVRQGVRVLLTQARKDAVCA
;
A
#
# COMPACT_ATOMS: atom_id res chain seq x y z
N MET A 1 -65.79 63.03 -8.92
CA MET A 1 -65.56 61.58 -9.09
C MET A 1 -64.19 61.40 -9.72
N SER A 2 -63.20 61.04 -8.90
CA SER A 2 -61.79 60.89 -9.31
C SER A 2 -61.47 59.39 -9.41
N GLY A 3 -61.15 58.92 -10.63
CA GLY A 3 -60.82 57.52 -10.89
C GLY A 3 -59.36 57.19 -10.58
N PRO A 4 -59.04 55.96 -10.14
CA PRO A 4 -57.67 55.57 -9.82
C PRO A 4 -56.83 55.32 -11.09
N ARG A 5 -55.59 55.82 -11.09
CA ARG A 5 -54.59 55.53 -12.13
C ARG A 5 -54.07 54.10 -11.96
N ALA A 6 -54.23 53.27 -12.99
CA ALA A 6 -53.66 51.92 -13.05
C ALA A 6 -52.13 51.99 -13.20
N ALA A 7 -51.39 51.36 -12.29
CA ALA A 7 -49.94 51.20 -12.35
C ALA A 7 -49.54 50.10 -13.37
N PRO A 8 -48.37 50.21 -14.02
CA PRO A 8 -47.97 49.31 -15.10
C PRO A 8 -47.67 47.89 -14.56
N ARG A 9 -48.54 46.93 -14.92
CA ARG A 9 -48.46 45.51 -14.51
C ARG A 9 -47.32 44.71 -15.17
N ARG A 10 -46.55 45.34 -16.06
CA ARG A 10 -45.57 44.70 -16.94
C ARG A 10 -44.16 44.54 -16.34
N GLN A 11 -43.81 45.35 -15.33
CA GLN A 11 -42.48 45.31 -14.71
C GLN A 11 -42.31 44.19 -13.68
N ARG A 12 -43.39 43.75 -13.03
CA ARG A 12 -43.33 42.71 -11.98
C ARG A 12 -42.99 41.31 -12.53
N GLY A 13 -43.44 40.97 -13.73
CA GLY A 13 -43.19 39.65 -14.33
C GLY A 13 -41.75 39.45 -14.82
N VAL A 14 -41.09 40.52 -15.29
CA VAL A 14 -39.68 40.46 -15.73
C VAL A 14 -38.75 40.28 -14.54
N VAL A 15 -39.02 40.98 -13.43
CA VAL A 15 -38.21 40.87 -12.20
C VAL A 15 -38.30 39.47 -11.59
N THR A 16 -39.48 38.84 -11.56
CA THR A 16 -39.62 37.47 -11.03
C THR A 16 -38.91 36.41 -11.88
N LEU A 17 -38.89 36.59 -13.20
CA LEU A 17 -38.17 35.72 -14.14
C LEU A 17 -36.66 35.83 -14.00
N LEU A 18 -36.15 37.05 -13.80
CA LEU A 18 -34.73 37.27 -13.53
C LEU A 18 -34.32 36.63 -12.20
N LEU A 19 -35.11 36.82 -11.15
CA LEU A 19 -34.86 36.20 -9.84
C LEU A 19 -34.91 34.66 -9.91
N SER A 20 -35.88 34.09 -10.63
CA SER A 20 -35.96 32.64 -10.81
C SER A 20 -34.79 32.10 -11.64
N LEU A 21 -34.34 32.81 -12.68
CA LEU A 21 -33.18 32.44 -13.48
C LEU A 21 -31.88 32.48 -12.66
N ILE A 22 -31.71 33.53 -11.85
CA ILE A 22 -30.57 33.65 -10.93
C ILE A 22 -30.62 32.53 -9.90
N MET A 23 -31.79 32.24 -9.31
CA MET A 23 -31.94 31.14 -8.37
C MET A 23 -31.64 29.78 -9.00
N LEU A 24 -32.13 29.56 -10.22
CA LEU A 24 -31.89 28.32 -10.97
C LEU A 24 -30.38 28.16 -11.28
N LEU A 25 -29.71 29.23 -11.68
CA LEU A 25 -28.26 29.25 -11.89
C LEU A 25 -27.51 28.90 -10.60
N LEU A 26 -27.87 29.52 -9.47
CA LEU A 26 -27.24 29.26 -8.17
C LEU A 26 -27.42 27.81 -7.72
N ILE A 27 -28.62 27.24 -7.90
CA ILE A 27 -28.88 25.83 -7.60
C ILE A 27 -28.05 24.93 -8.53
N SER A 28 -27.93 25.26 -9.81
CA SER A 28 -27.10 24.52 -10.78
C SER A 28 -25.63 24.49 -10.36
N VAL A 29 -25.10 25.64 -9.94
CA VAL A 29 -23.72 25.78 -9.45
C VAL A 29 -23.52 24.98 -8.16
N MET A 30 -24.50 24.97 -7.26
CA MET A 30 -24.42 24.18 -6.03
C MET A 30 -24.44 22.66 -6.28
N LEU A 31 -25.28 22.19 -7.22
CA LEU A 31 -25.36 20.77 -7.61
C LEU A 31 -24.05 20.29 -8.26
N THR A 32 -23.50 21.09 -9.17
CA THR A 32 -22.22 20.77 -9.81
C THR A 32 -21.08 20.76 -8.79
N ALA A 33 -20.99 21.78 -7.93
CA ALA A 33 -20.00 21.82 -6.86
C ALA A 33 -20.08 20.60 -5.90
N ALA A 34 -21.29 20.20 -5.50
CA ALA A 34 -21.50 19.03 -4.65
C ALA A 34 -21.00 17.74 -5.33
N SER A 35 -21.33 17.53 -6.61
CA SER A 35 -20.86 16.36 -7.36
C SER A 35 -19.33 16.32 -7.52
N THR A 36 -18.68 17.47 -7.71
CA THR A 36 -17.22 17.56 -7.80
C THR A 36 -16.53 17.29 -6.45
N LEU A 37 -17.11 17.75 -5.34
CA LEU A 37 -16.55 17.48 -4.01
C LEU A 37 -16.68 15.99 -3.64
N SER A 38 -17.80 15.35 -3.98
CA SER A 38 -18.01 13.92 -3.77
C SER A 38 -17.01 13.06 -4.57
N THR A 39 -16.71 13.43 -5.82
CA THR A 39 -15.77 12.67 -6.65
C THR A 39 -14.32 12.76 -6.14
N VAL A 40 -13.88 13.92 -5.67
CA VAL A 40 -12.53 14.09 -5.08
C VAL A 40 -12.33 13.19 -3.86
N ASN A 41 -13.31 13.12 -2.97
CA ASN A 41 -13.23 12.25 -1.79
C ASN A 41 -13.15 10.76 -2.16
N LEU A 42 -13.88 10.34 -3.20
CA LEU A 42 -13.87 8.95 -3.68
C LEU A 42 -12.52 8.56 -4.31
N HIS A 43 -11.86 9.48 -5.02
CA HIS A 43 -10.50 9.25 -5.51
C HIS A 43 -9.50 9.05 -4.35
N GLY A 44 -9.65 9.80 -3.26
CA GLY A 44 -8.82 9.63 -2.07
C GLY A 44 -8.95 8.25 -1.44
N VAL A 45 -10.19 7.79 -1.23
CA VAL A 45 -10.47 6.45 -0.67
C VAL A 45 -9.93 5.35 -1.57
N ARG A 46 -10.15 5.44 -2.89
CA ARG A 46 -9.63 4.44 -3.85
C ARG A 46 -8.10 4.36 -3.82
N ASN A 47 -7.40 5.48 -3.71
CA ASN A 47 -5.94 5.49 -3.61
C ASN A 47 -5.44 4.85 -2.31
N MET A 48 -6.16 5.06 -1.20
CA MET A 48 -5.83 4.40 0.07
C MET A 48 -6.10 2.90 0.01
N GLN A 49 -7.22 2.49 -0.56
CA GLN A 49 -7.57 1.08 -0.75
C GLN A 49 -6.51 0.35 -1.57
N LEU A 50 -6.15 0.87 -2.76
CA LEU A 50 -5.09 0.28 -3.60
C LEU A 50 -3.75 0.17 -2.87
N ARG A 51 -3.44 1.14 -2.02
CA ARG A 51 -2.21 1.12 -1.21
C ARG A 51 -2.27 0.03 -0.14
N GLU A 52 -3.39 -0.12 0.56
CA GLU A 52 -3.55 -1.14 1.61
C GLU A 52 -3.53 -2.56 1.02
N GLU A 53 -4.21 -2.77 -0.10
CA GLU A 53 -4.23 -4.03 -0.84
C GLU A 53 -2.83 -4.39 -1.36
N ALA A 54 -2.10 -3.44 -1.95
CA ALA A 54 -0.72 -3.66 -2.37
C ALA A 54 0.22 -3.99 -1.20
N LEU A 55 0.04 -3.38 -0.03
CA LEU A 55 0.81 -3.71 1.17
C LEU A 55 0.49 -5.13 1.67
N ALA A 56 -0.78 -5.54 1.62
CA ALA A 56 -1.18 -6.90 1.95
C ALA A 56 -0.57 -7.92 0.98
N ALA A 57 -0.59 -7.64 -0.33
CA ALA A 57 0.06 -8.45 -1.35
C ALA A 57 1.57 -8.60 -1.11
N ALA A 58 2.27 -7.50 -0.82
CA ALA A 58 3.69 -7.54 -0.48
C ALA A 58 3.96 -8.45 0.72
N ASN A 59 3.18 -8.28 1.81
CA ASN A 59 3.37 -9.08 3.02
C ASN A 59 3.12 -10.56 2.76
N MET A 60 2.09 -10.92 1.98
CA MET A 60 1.83 -12.32 1.62
C MET A 60 3.01 -12.95 0.86
N ALA A 61 3.54 -12.24 -0.14
CA ALA A 61 4.69 -12.72 -0.90
C ALA A 61 5.98 -12.79 -0.05
N ILE A 62 6.21 -11.79 0.81
CA ILE A 62 7.35 -11.78 1.73
C ILE A 62 7.26 -12.95 2.72
N GLU A 63 6.12 -13.18 3.37
CA GLU A 63 5.95 -14.29 4.31
C GLU A 63 6.14 -15.65 3.61
N ALA A 64 5.66 -15.81 2.37
CA ALA A 64 5.94 -16.99 1.57
C ALA A 64 7.45 -17.20 1.32
N GLN A 65 8.19 -16.12 1.01
CA GLN A 65 9.64 -16.16 0.84
C GLN A 65 10.37 -16.47 2.15
N LEU A 66 9.90 -15.93 3.28
CA LEU A 66 10.46 -16.20 4.61
C LEU A 66 10.21 -17.64 5.07
N GLY A 67 9.15 -18.29 4.57
CA GLY A 67 8.88 -19.72 4.78
C GLY A 67 9.86 -20.66 4.07
N LEU A 68 10.63 -20.15 3.10
CA LEU A 68 11.66 -20.90 2.38
C LEU A 68 13.04 -20.77 3.06
N PRO A 69 14.02 -21.65 2.75
CA PRO A 69 15.40 -21.49 3.21
C PRO A 69 16.13 -20.35 2.47
N PHE A 70 15.58 -19.13 2.50
CA PHE A 70 16.08 -17.96 1.77
C PHE A 70 17.50 -17.55 2.18
N THR A 71 17.95 -17.96 3.37
CA THR A 71 19.30 -17.69 3.88
C THR A 71 20.35 -18.70 3.41
N ASP A 72 19.98 -19.85 2.85
CA ASP A 72 20.95 -20.83 2.34
C ASP A 72 21.40 -20.47 0.91
N ARG A 73 20.47 -19.95 0.09
CA ARG A 73 20.76 -19.44 -1.25
C ARG A 73 19.79 -18.30 -1.60
N PRO A 74 20.12 -17.05 -1.24
CA PRO A 74 19.29 -15.90 -1.57
C PRO A 74 19.10 -15.80 -3.09
N ALA A 75 17.85 -15.77 -3.53
CA ALA A 75 17.48 -15.66 -4.93
C ALA A 75 16.32 -14.66 -5.08
N PRO A 76 16.23 -13.96 -6.21
CA PRO A 76 15.10 -13.10 -6.49
C PRO A 76 13.85 -13.95 -6.80
N VAL A 77 12.69 -13.35 -6.61
CA VAL A 77 11.41 -13.82 -7.11
C VAL A 77 10.96 -12.81 -8.15
N ASP A 78 10.88 -13.22 -9.40
CA ASP A 78 10.58 -12.29 -10.50
C ASP A 78 9.09 -11.94 -10.57
N ASP A 79 8.23 -12.90 -10.22
CA ASP A 79 6.78 -12.70 -10.21
C ASP A 79 6.09 -13.65 -9.22
N PHE A 80 5.29 -13.07 -8.34
CA PHE A 80 4.41 -13.77 -7.41
C PHE A 80 2.99 -13.22 -7.58
N PRO A 81 2.08 -13.97 -8.24
CA PRO A 81 0.72 -13.52 -8.46
C PRO A 81 -0.08 -13.60 -7.14
N ILE A 82 -0.80 -12.53 -6.83
CA ILE A 82 -1.70 -12.42 -5.68
C ILE A 82 -3.10 -12.08 -6.19
N ASP A 83 -4.05 -12.92 -5.82
CA ASP A 83 -5.49 -12.75 -6.03
C ASP A 83 -6.11 -12.43 -4.66
N ILE A 84 -6.44 -11.15 -4.43
CA ILE A 84 -6.93 -10.67 -3.12
C ILE A 84 -8.43 -10.93 -2.99
N ASP A 85 -9.20 -10.73 -4.06
CA ASP A 85 -10.66 -10.86 -4.04
C ASP A 85 -11.18 -12.26 -4.40
N GLN A 86 -10.27 -13.16 -4.78
CA GLN A 86 -10.50 -14.56 -5.11
C GLN A 86 -11.42 -14.76 -6.32
N ASP A 87 -11.35 -13.86 -7.30
CA ASP A 87 -12.11 -13.96 -8.55
C ASP A 87 -11.48 -14.90 -9.59
N GLY A 88 -10.27 -15.40 -9.32
CA GLY A 88 -9.51 -16.31 -10.18
C GLY A 88 -8.49 -15.62 -11.10
N GLY A 89 -8.37 -14.29 -11.04
CA GLY A 89 -7.35 -13.48 -11.67
C GLY A 89 -6.32 -12.94 -10.67
N ALA A 90 -5.09 -12.68 -11.12
CA ALA A 90 -4.11 -12.00 -10.27
C ALA A 90 -4.36 -10.48 -10.29
N ASP A 91 -4.68 -9.92 -9.13
CA ASP A 91 -4.81 -8.48 -8.92
C ASP A 91 -3.46 -7.78 -8.88
N TYR A 92 -2.48 -8.46 -8.25
CA TYR A 92 -1.15 -7.93 -8.00
C TYR A 92 -0.07 -8.93 -8.38
N HIS A 93 1.02 -8.40 -8.94
CA HIS A 93 2.26 -9.11 -9.23
C HIS A 93 3.37 -8.58 -8.34
N VAL A 94 3.95 -9.45 -7.51
CA VAL A 94 5.02 -9.07 -6.58
C VAL A 94 6.36 -9.63 -7.02
N ALA A 95 7.32 -8.74 -7.29
CA ALA A 95 8.71 -9.10 -7.51
C ALA A 95 9.51 -8.85 -6.23
N ILE A 96 10.27 -9.83 -5.74
CA ILE A 96 11.14 -9.69 -4.58
C ILE A 96 12.59 -9.71 -5.07
N ALA A 97 13.33 -8.63 -4.83
CA ALA A 97 14.75 -8.59 -5.12
C ALA A 97 15.51 -9.62 -4.27
N THR A 98 16.68 -10.06 -4.73
CA THR A 98 17.54 -10.98 -3.96
C THR A 98 17.72 -10.48 -2.53
N PRO A 99 17.34 -11.26 -1.50
CA PRO A 99 17.49 -10.83 -0.11
C PRO A 99 18.95 -10.51 0.23
N VAL A 100 19.18 -9.39 0.91
CA VAL A 100 20.53 -8.92 1.23
C VAL A 100 20.77 -8.98 2.72
N CYS A 101 21.87 -9.61 3.15
CA CYS A 101 22.33 -9.49 4.53
C CYS A 101 22.97 -8.12 4.74
N VAL A 102 22.32 -7.25 5.53
CA VAL A 102 22.77 -5.87 5.76
C VAL A 102 23.61 -5.72 7.03
N ARG A 103 23.53 -6.70 7.95
CA ARG A 103 24.30 -6.67 9.20
C ARG A 103 24.49 -8.07 9.77
N ALA A 104 25.67 -8.36 10.31
CA ALA A 104 25.94 -9.55 11.12
C ALA A 104 26.66 -9.15 12.41
N THR A 105 26.17 -9.64 13.55
CA THR A 105 26.80 -9.44 14.87
C THR A 105 26.89 -10.76 15.63
N PRO A 106 27.95 -11.03 16.41
CA PRO A 106 28.05 -12.23 17.22
C PRO A 106 26.83 -12.37 18.13
N ALA A 107 26.26 -13.57 18.18
CA ALA A 107 25.14 -13.90 19.04
C ALA A 107 25.63 -14.20 20.47
N VAL A 108 24.90 -13.72 21.47
CA VAL A 108 25.17 -14.06 22.87
C VAL A 108 24.65 -15.47 23.19
N ALA A 109 25.29 -16.16 24.13
CA ALA A 109 25.08 -17.58 24.41
C ALA A 109 23.61 -17.93 24.75
N GLU A 110 22.85 -17.02 25.35
CA GLU A 110 21.42 -17.24 25.68
C GLU A 110 20.48 -17.31 24.47
N SER A 111 20.91 -16.81 23.31
CA SER A 111 20.11 -16.85 22.07
C SER A 111 20.23 -18.16 21.30
N VAL A 112 21.03 -19.11 21.80
CA VAL A 112 21.23 -20.43 21.21
C VAL A 112 20.68 -21.47 22.19
N SER A 113 19.57 -22.12 21.85
CA SER A 113 18.82 -23.03 22.75
C SER A 113 19.59 -24.28 23.23
N SER A 114 20.87 -24.44 22.90
CA SER A 114 21.70 -25.62 23.19
C SER A 114 22.94 -25.33 24.05
N VAL A 115 23.00 -24.18 24.73
CA VAL A 115 24.17 -23.70 25.49
C VAL A 115 24.36 -24.36 26.88
N THR A 116 23.45 -25.23 27.33
CA THR A 116 23.56 -25.86 28.65
C THR A 116 24.47 -27.09 28.72
N LEU A 117 25.05 -27.55 27.60
CA LEU A 117 25.94 -28.72 27.59
C LEU A 117 27.42 -28.31 27.53
N ALA A 118 28.08 -28.33 28.69
CA ALA A 118 29.51 -28.05 28.79
C ALA A 118 30.33 -29.09 28.00
N GLY A 119 31.16 -28.64 27.05
CA GLY A 119 32.13 -29.48 26.32
C GLY A 119 31.98 -29.52 24.80
N ILE A 120 30.95 -28.89 24.22
CA ILE A 120 30.84 -28.70 22.76
C ILE A 120 31.33 -27.30 22.44
N SER A 121 32.37 -27.19 21.59
CA SER A 121 32.82 -25.91 21.03
C SER A 121 31.61 -25.15 20.49
N THR A 122 31.34 -23.94 20.99
CA THR A 122 30.23 -23.15 20.48
C THR A 122 30.42 -22.94 18.98
N PRO A 123 29.50 -23.38 18.10
CA PRO A 123 29.47 -22.77 16.78
C PRO A 123 29.23 -21.29 17.04
N PHE A 124 30.17 -20.42 16.63
CA PHE A 124 29.95 -18.98 16.69
C PHE A 124 28.66 -18.70 15.93
N ALA A 125 27.60 -18.38 16.67
CA ALA A 125 26.32 -18.04 16.10
C ALA A 125 26.30 -16.54 15.85
N TRP A 126 25.59 -16.11 14.81
CA TRP A 126 25.54 -14.74 14.36
C TRP A 126 24.09 -14.31 14.22
N GLN A 127 23.75 -13.20 14.87
CA GLN A 127 22.51 -12.49 14.59
C GLN A 127 22.71 -11.73 13.28
N THR A 128 22.00 -12.15 12.24
CA THR A 128 22.02 -11.49 10.92
C THR A 128 20.73 -10.74 10.69
N ILE A 129 20.82 -9.56 10.07
CA ILE A 129 19.67 -8.78 9.62
C ILE A 129 19.65 -8.81 8.09
N TRP A 130 18.51 -9.19 7.56
CA TRP A 130 18.23 -9.31 6.13
C TRP A 130 17.24 -8.24 5.71
N GLU A 131 17.50 -7.58 4.59
CA GLU A 131 16.56 -6.69 3.92
C GLU A 131 15.92 -7.45 2.74
N LEU A 132 14.58 -7.47 2.72
CA LEU A 132 13.77 -7.92 1.59
C LEU A 132 13.13 -6.70 0.97
N ASP A 133 13.36 -6.47 -0.33
CA ASP A 133 12.79 -5.37 -1.11
C ASP A 133 11.81 -5.96 -2.13
N ALA A 134 10.51 -5.72 -1.92
CA ALA A 134 9.42 -6.20 -2.75
C ALA A 134 8.82 -5.04 -3.56
N SER A 135 8.64 -5.25 -4.86
CA SER A 135 7.96 -4.36 -5.78
C SER A 135 6.63 -4.98 -6.19
N VAL A 136 5.53 -4.34 -5.80
CA VAL A 136 4.17 -4.76 -6.12
C VAL A 136 3.67 -3.95 -7.30
N THR A 137 3.14 -4.61 -8.31
CA THR A 137 2.53 -3.98 -9.50
C THR A 137 1.08 -4.44 -9.62
N GLU A 138 0.15 -3.50 -9.74
CA GLU A 138 -1.28 -3.80 -9.90
C GLU A 138 -1.67 -3.96 -11.38
N THR A 139 -2.51 -4.95 -11.68
CA THR A 139 -2.79 -5.41 -13.05
C THR A 139 -3.62 -4.41 -13.87
N GLY A 140 -4.53 -3.64 -13.26
CA GLY A 140 -5.46 -2.75 -13.97
C GLY A 140 -4.87 -1.39 -14.35
N SER A 141 -4.17 -0.73 -13.43
CA SER A 141 -3.61 0.62 -13.60
C SER A 141 -2.11 0.65 -13.84
N GLY A 142 -1.39 -0.44 -13.56
CA GLY A 142 0.07 -0.49 -13.60
C GLY A 142 0.75 0.31 -12.47
N ALA A 143 -0.02 0.74 -11.46
CA ALA A 143 0.54 1.40 -10.29
C ALA A 143 1.49 0.45 -9.55
N SER A 144 2.61 0.99 -9.08
CA SER A 144 3.62 0.19 -8.37
C SER A 144 3.96 0.77 -6.99
N ILE A 145 4.10 -0.10 -6.00
CA ILE A 145 4.56 0.24 -4.64
C ILE A 145 5.77 -0.61 -4.30
N ARG A 146 6.73 -0.02 -3.60
CA ARG A 146 7.90 -0.72 -3.06
C ARG A 146 7.78 -0.87 -1.54
N VAL A 147 7.99 -2.08 -1.04
CA VAL A 147 7.95 -2.43 0.38
C VAL A 147 9.30 -3.00 0.78
N ARG A 148 9.84 -2.52 1.90
CA ARG A 148 11.10 -3.00 2.45
C ARG A 148 10.87 -3.54 3.86
N GLN A 149 11.27 -4.78 4.08
CA GLN A 149 11.13 -5.45 5.36
C GLN A 149 12.47 -5.97 5.87
N GLY A 150 12.72 -5.76 7.16
CA GLY A 150 13.91 -6.27 7.86
C GLY A 150 13.59 -7.53 8.66
N VAL A 151 14.34 -8.61 8.46
CA VAL A 151 14.17 -9.87 9.20
C VAL A 151 15.48 -10.27 9.87
N ARG A 152 15.40 -10.73 11.11
CA ARG A 152 16.56 -11.22 11.86
C ARG A 152 16.60 -12.74 11.84
N VAL A 153 17.74 -13.30 11.43
CA VAL A 153 17.97 -14.76 11.40
C VAL A 153 19.25 -15.09 12.13
N LEU A 154 19.21 -16.15 12.94
CA LEU A 154 20.39 -16.70 13.60
C LEU A 154 21.09 -17.68 12.65
N LEU A 155 22.35 -17.42 12.31
CA LEU A 155 23.16 -18.27 11.44
C LEU A 155 24.37 -18.84 12.19
N THR A 156 24.86 -20.00 11.75
CA THR A 156 26.18 -20.50 12.16
C THR A 156 27.29 -19.73 11.46
N GLN A 157 28.52 -19.78 11.98
CA GLN A 157 29.71 -19.19 11.34
C GLN A 157 29.81 -19.53 9.84
N ALA A 158 29.75 -20.83 9.51
CA ALA A 158 29.91 -21.28 8.12
C ALA A 158 28.81 -20.74 7.19
N ARG A 159 27.56 -20.66 7.67
CA ARG A 159 26.45 -20.07 6.89
C ARG A 159 26.64 -18.57 6.76
N LYS A 160 26.95 -17.86 7.85
CA LYS A 160 27.23 -16.42 7.83
C LYS A 160 28.31 -16.10 6.80
N ASP A 161 29.43 -16.83 6.80
CA ASP A 161 30.54 -16.57 5.89
C ASP A 161 30.19 -16.85 4.42
N ALA A 162 29.21 -17.73 4.15
CA ALA A 162 28.75 -18.03 2.81
C ALA A 162 27.81 -16.96 2.22
N VAL A 163 27.02 -16.26 3.06
CA VAL A 163 25.91 -15.41 2.57
C VAL A 163 25.90 -13.98 3.12
N CYS A 164 26.78 -13.67 4.07
CA CYS A 164 26.84 -12.36 4.73
C CYS A 164 28.31 -11.97 4.98
N ALA A 165 28.88 -11.27 3.99
CA ALA A 165 30.26 -10.77 4.04
C ALA A 165 30.35 -9.44 4.79
#